data_AF-A0A3P9CWT5-F1
#
_entry.id   AF-A0A3P9CWT5-F1
#
_cell.length_a   1.000
_cell.length_b   1.000
_cell.length_c   1.000
_cell.angle_alpha   90.00
_cell.angle_beta   90.00
_cell.angle_gamma   90.00
#
_symmetry.space_group_name_H-M   'P 1'
#
loop_
_entity.id
_entity.type
_entity.pdbx_description
1 polymer ?
#
loop_
_entity_poly.entity_id
_entity_poly.type
_entity_poly.pdbx_seq_one_letter_code
_entity_poly.pdbx_strand_id
1 'polypeptide(L)'
;SARGKPESTKETEEEETTEPLLPASVNPTLSQDRDSSAPPGDGQFVIPKSGFFCNICSVFYLNEKTAKELHCCSQKHYNNLQVRMPKKKKNREPRSTL
;
A
#
# COMPACT_ATOMS: atom_id res chain seq x y z
N SER A 1 47.25 -8.90 41.75
CA SER A 1 46.78 -9.29 40.39
C SER A 1 46.55 -8.02 39.58
N ALA A 2 47.53 -7.60 38.78
CA ALA A 2 47.53 -7.74 37.31
C ALA A 2 46.25 -7.15 36.67
N ARG A 3 46.29 -5.94 36.07
CA ARG A 3 46.65 -5.67 34.64
C ARG A 3 45.79 -6.54 33.72
N GLY A 4 44.98 -6.05 32.80
CA GLY A 4 44.65 -4.72 32.29
C GLY A 4 43.48 -4.94 31.32
N LYS A 5 42.94 -3.87 30.76
CA LYS A 5 42.00 -3.94 29.62
C LYS A 5 42.59 -4.80 28.50
N PRO A 6 41.78 -5.60 27.78
CA PRO A 6 41.96 -5.74 26.35
C PRO A 6 41.23 -4.59 25.65
N GLU A 7 42.02 -3.66 25.13
CA GLU A 7 41.73 -2.92 23.90
C GLU A 7 41.85 -3.91 22.73
N SER A 8 40.89 -3.92 21.80
CA SER A 8 41.04 -4.34 20.41
C SER A 8 39.67 -4.29 19.72
N THR A 9 39.45 -3.84 18.50
CA THR A 9 40.13 -2.93 17.57
C THR A 9 39.01 -2.50 16.63
N LYS A 10 39.12 -1.26 16.17
CA LYS A 10 38.23 -0.53 15.28
C LYS A 10 38.30 -1.12 13.84
N GLU A 11 37.32 -0.74 13.03
CA GLU A 11 37.31 -0.73 11.53
C GLU A 11 36.85 -2.06 10.91
N THR A 12 35.90 -2.12 9.97
CA THR A 12 35.50 -1.14 8.93
C THR A 12 34.10 -1.51 8.38
N GLU A 13 33.37 -0.51 7.86
CA GLU A 13 32.45 -0.52 6.68
C GLU A 13 31.50 -1.71 6.49
N GLU A 14 30.19 -1.56 6.27
CA GLU A 14 29.55 -0.72 5.26
C GLU A 14 28.16 -0.27 5.73
N GLU A 15 27.88 0.99 5.46
CA GLU A 15 26.53 1.54 5.38
C GLU A 15 25.78 0.81 4.27
N GLU A 16 24.77 0.02 4.61
CA GLU A 16 23.66 -0.21 3.68
C GLU A 16 22.37 0.27 4.32
N THR A 17 22.17 1.57 4.18
CA THR A 17 20.87 2.21 4.28
C THR A 17 20.00 1.62 3.17
N THR A 18 19.39 0.45 3.41
CA THR A 18 18.44 -0.13 2.47
C THR A 18 17.15 0.70 2.51
N GLU A 19 17.17 1.80 1.77
CA GLU A 19 16.04 2.65 1.43
C GLU A 19 14.87 1.76 0.96
N PRO A 20 13.68 1.85 1.57
CA PRO A 20 12.52 1.12 1.08
C PRO A 20 12.17 1.69 -0.29
N LEU A 21 12.55 0.98 -1.35
CA LEU A 21 12.25 1.32 -2.74
C LEU A 21 10.76 1.64 -2.86
N LEU A 22 10.50 2.94 -3.07
CA LEU A 22 9.19 3.49 -3.31
C LEU A 22 8.62 2.71 -4.50
N PRO A 23 7.34 2.26 -4.47
CA PRO A 23 6.78 1.57 -5.61
C PRO A 23 6.81 2.54 -6.78
N ALA A 24 7.69 2.25 -7.75
CA ALA A 24 7.81 3.03 -8.97
C ALA A 24 6.42 3.07 -9.59
N SER A 25 5.78 4.23 -9.49
CA SER A 25 4.60 4.57 -10.27
C SER A 25 5.07 4.69 -11.71
N VAL A 26 5.25 3.54 -12.36
CA VAL A 26 5.42 3.47 -13.81
C VAL A 26 4.07 3.86 -14.39
N ASN A 27 3.85 5.16 -14.52
CA ASN A 27 2.88 5.66 -15.47
C ASN A 27 3.46 5.34 -16.85
N PRO A 28 2.92 4.39 -17.62
CA PRO A 28 3.32 4.32 -19.01
C PRO A 28 2.82 5.61 -19.65
N THR A 29 3.74 6.50 -20.00
CA THR A 29 3.47 7.60 -20.90
C THR A 29 2.81 7.01 -22.15
N LEU A 30 1.50 7.22 -22.27
CA LEU A 30 0.71 6.86 -23.43
C LEU A 30 1.09 7.81 -24.58
N SER A 31 2.25 7.57 -25.18
CA SER A 31 2.55 8.05 -26.51
C SER A 31 2.18 6.92 -27.45
N GLN A 32 0.92 6.89 -27.85
CA GLN A 32 0.44 5.96 -28.86
C GLN A 32 -0.40 6.74 -29.86
N ASP A 33 0.31 7.37 -30.80
CA ASP A 33 -0.16 7.43 -32.17
C ASP A 33 -0.45 5.99 -32.62
N ARG A 34 -1.73 5.67 -32.76
CA ARG A 34 -2.19 4.37 -33.27
C ARG A 34 -2.84 4.64 -34.60
N ASP A 35 -2.05 4.58 -35.66
CA ASP A 35 -2.62 4.33 -36.97
C ASP A 35 -3.37 2.99 -36.89
N SER A 36 -4.69 3.07 -36.88
CA SER A 36 -5.60 1.98 -36.50
C SER A 36 -5.82 0.99 -37.64
N SER A 37 -4.81 0.75 -38.49
CA SER A 37 -4.91 -0.11 -39.67
C SER A 37 -4.31 -1.52 -39.48
N ALA A 38 -3.68 -1.81 -38.33
CA ALA A 38 -3.13 -3.14 -38.04
C ALA A 38 -4.24 -4.14 -37.64
N PRO A 39 -4.30 -5.34 -38.25
CA PRO A 39 -5.26 -6.37 -37.86
C PRO A 39 -4.99 -6.82 -36.41
N PRO A 40 -6.02 -7.09 -35.59
CA PRO A 40 -5.86 -7.58 -34.22
C PRO A 40 -5.36 -9.04 -34.23
N GLY A 41 -4.10 -9.26 -34.59
CA GLY A 41 -3.51 -10.57 -34.80
C GLY A 41 -2.33 -10.91 -33.88
N ASP A 42 -1.73 -9.92 -33.24
CA ASP A 42 -0.59 -10.05 -32.32
C ASP A 42 -0.93 -9.43 -30.97
N GLY A 43 -2.10 -9.78 -30.44
CA GLY A 43 -2.54 -9.33 -29.13
C GLY A 43 -1.60 -9.84 -28.04
N GLN A 44 -0.76 -8.95 -27.50
CA GLN A 44 0.01 -9.20 -26.29
C GLN A 44 -0.94 -9.71 -25.19
N PHE A 45 -0.90 -11.01 -24.93
CA PHE A 45 -1.82 -11.63 -23.98
C PHE A 45 -1.42 -11.22 -22.56
N VAL A 46 -2.20 -10.33 -21.97
CA VAL A 46 -2.06 -10.00 -20.55
C VAL A 46 -2.79 -11.05 -19.73
N ILE A 47 -2.07 -11.64 -18.77
CA ILE A 47 -2.67 -12.57 -17.81
C ILE A 47 -3.21 -11.73 -16.65
N PRO A 48 -4.54 -11.60 -16.48
CA PRO A 48 -5.09 -10.87 -15.34
C PRO A 48 -4.71 -11.58 -14.04
N LYS A 49 -4.27 -10.80 -13.05
CA LYS A 49 -3.96 -11.29 -11.71
C LYS A 49 -5.10 -10.92 -10.77
N SER A 50 -5.68 -11.93 -10.14
CA SER A 50 -6.62 -11.73 -9.03
C SER A 50 -5.87 -11.22 -7.80
N GLY A 51 -6.50 -10.37 -7.01
CA GLY A 51 -5.93 -9.85 -5.77
C GLY A 51 -6.96 -9.20 -4.86
N PHE A 52 -6.50 -8.51 -3.83
CA PHE A 52 -7.33 -7.85 -2.83
C PHE A 52 -7.41 -6.34 -3.10
N PHE A 53 -8.62 -5.82 -3.21
CA PHE A 53 -8.85 -4.39 -3.42
C PHE A 53 -9.52 -3.76 -2.20
N CYS A 54 -8.90 -2.71 -1.66
CA CYS A 54 -9.51 -1.95 -0.57
C CYS A 54 -10.41 -0.85 -1.13
N ASN A 55 -11.73 -1.03 -1.03
CA ASN A 55 -12.71 -0.03 -1.47
C ASN A 55 -12.62 1.30 -0.72
N ILE A 56 -12.16 1.29 0.54
CA ILE A 56 -12.05 2.49 1.38
C ILE A 56 -10.92 3.38 0.88
N CYS A 57 -9.80 2.78 0.49
CA CYS A 57 -8.57 3.48 0.11
C CYS A 57 -8.32 3.49 -1.41
N SER A 58 -9.13 2.77 -2.19
CA SER A 58 -8.99 2.60 -3.64
C SER A 58 -7.62 2.10 -4.09
N VAL A 59 -7.05 1.14 -3.36
CA VAL A 59 -5.73 0.54 -3.63
C VAL A 59 -5.83 -0.97 -3.81
N PHE A 60 -4.98 -1.53 -4.67
CA PHE A 60 -4.90 -2.95 -4.97
C PHE A 60 -3.65 -3.61 -4.36
N TYR A 61 -3.81 -4.82 -3.85
CA TYR A 61 -2.76 -5.67 -3.33
C TYR A 61 -2.84 -7.04 -4.00
N LEU A 62 -1.68 -7.67 -4.25
CA LEU A 62 -1.62 -8.94 -4.98
C LEU A 62 -2.31 -10.09 -4.23
N ASN A 63 -2.30 -10.08 -2.89
CA ASN A 63 -2.96 -11.08 -2.08
C ASN A 63 -3.51 -10.48 -0.77
N GLU A 64 -4.45 -11.19 -0.15
CA GLU A 64 -5.15 -10.73 1.05
C GLU A 64 -4.23 -10.64 2.28
N LYS A 65 -3.26 -11.55 2.41
CA LYS A 65 -2.33 -11.56 3.56
C LYS A 65 -1.50 -10.28 3.60
N THR A 66 -0.86 -9.94 2.49
CA THR A 66 -0.07 -8.72 2.35
C THR A 66 -0.93 -7.47 2.57
N ALA A 67 -2.17 -7.47 2.08
CA ALA A 67 -3.09 -6.37 2.36
C ALA A 67 -3.39 -6.24 3.86
N LYS A 68 -3.66 -7.33 4.57
CA LYS A 68 -3.94 -7.27 6.01
C LYS A 68 -2.74 -6.76 6.80
N GLU A 69 -1.55 -7.29 6.52
CA GLU A 69 -0.33 -6.96 7.25
C GLU A 69 0.14 -5.52 6.98
N LEU A 70 0.16 -5.08 5.72
CA LEU A 70 0.72 -3.79 5.34
C LEU A 70 -0.32 -2.66 5.29
N HIS A 71 -1.59 -2.98 5.04
CA HIS A 71 -2.63 -1.98 4.76
C HIS A 71 -3.69 -1.87 5.85
N CYS A 72 -4.35 -2.97 6.22
CA CYS A 72 -5.52 -2.91 7.09
C CYS A 72 -5.19 -2.38 8.49
N CYS A 73 -3.97 -2.62 8.97
CA CYS A 73 -3.48 -2.12 10.27
C CYS A 73 -2.84 -0.72 10.18
N SER A 74 -2.82 -0.09 9.00
CA SER A 74 -2.20 1.23 8.83
C SER A 74 -3.11 2.36 9.35
N GLN A 75 -2.50 3.41 9.89
CA GLN A 75 -3.23 4.61 10.34
C GLN A 75 -4.05 5.24 9.21
N LYS A 76 -3.51 5.23 7.98
CA LYS A 76 -4.19 5.75 6.79
C LYS A 76 -5.52 5.04 6.54
N HIS A 77 -5.55 3.70 6.66
CA HIS A 77 -6.76 2.92 6.49
C HIS A 77 -7.83 3.33 7.52
N TYR A 78 -7.45 3.42 8.80
CA TYR A 78 -8.37 3.83 9.87
C TYR A 78 -8.90 5.26 9.71
N ASN A 79 -8.06 6.19 9.27
CA ASN A 79 -8.49 7.57 9.01
C ASN A 79 -9.53 7.62 7.90
N ASN A 80 -9.29 6.92 6.78
CA ASN A 80 -10.23 6.86 5.66
C ASN A 80 -11.54 6.17 6.06
N LEU A 81 -11.47 5.13 6.90
CA LEU A 81 -12.64 4.43 7.41
C LEU A 81 -13.54 5.38 8.21
N GLN A 82 -12.96 6.20 9.10
CA GLN A 82 -13.71 7.17 9.91
C GLN A 82 -14.44 8.21 9.06
N VAL A 83 -13.83 8.67 7.96
CA VAL A 83 -14.45 9.64 7.04
C VAL A 83 -15.60 9.01 6.25
N ARG A 84 -15.48 7.74 5.85
CA ARG A 84 -16.49 7.04 5.04
C ARG A 84 -17.61 6.41 5.87
N MET A 85 -17.45 6.27 7.18
CA MET A 85 -18.50 5.77 8.06
C MET A 85 -19.58 6.85 8.26
N PRO A 86 -20.85 6.62 7.85
CA PRO A 86 -21.92 7.56 8.13
C PRO A 86 -22.14 7.64 9.64
N LYS A 87 -22.10 8.86 10.21
CA LYS A 87 -22.51 9.09 11.59
C LYS A 87 -24.00 8.75 11.71
N LYS A 88 -24.31 7.60 12.34
CA LYS A 88 -25.70 7.30 12.74
C LYS A 88 -26.14 8.41 13.70
N LYS A 89 -26.97 9.34 13.23
CA LYS A 89 -27.64 10.30 14.11
C LYS A 89 -28.50 9.47 15.06
N LYS A 90 -28.14 9.46 16.35
CA LYS A 90 -28.99 8.87 17.38
C LYS A 90 -30.27 9.70 17.39
N ASN A 91 -31.35 9.19 16.79
CA ASN A 91 -32.66 9.81 16.89
C ASN A 91 -33.05 9.70 18.37
N ARG A 92 -32.81 10.76 19.14
CA ARG A 92 -33.42 10.89 20.46
C ARG A 92 -34.88 11.19 20.20
N GLU A 93 -35.72 10.16 20.23
CA GLU A 93 -37.16 10.38 20.30
C GLU A 93 -37.46 11.31 21.49
N PRO A 94 -38.28 12.35 21.30
CA PRO A 94 -38.83 13.05 22.44
C PRO A 94 -39.78 12.08 23.15
N ARG A 95 -39.46 11.78 24.41
CA ARG A 95 -40.33 11.01 25.30
C ARG A 95 -41.69 11.71 25.36
N SER A 96 -42.69 11.16 24.67
CA SER A 96 -44.07 11.59 24.81
C SER A 96 -44.52 11.26 26.23
N THR A 97 -44.53 12.25 27.10
CA THR A 97 -45.27 12.20 28.36
C THR A 97 -46.73 12.41 28.02
N LEU A 98 -47.51 11.32 28.07
CA LEU A 98 -48.95 11.39 28.28
C LEU A 98 -49.22 11.41 29.78
#